data_AF-A0A506PFR8-F1
#
_entry.id   AF-A0A506PFR8-F1
#
_cell.length_a   1.000
_cell.length_b   1.000
_cell.length_c   1.000
_cell.angle_alpha   90.00
_cell.angle_beta   90.00
_cell.angle_gamma   90.00
#
_symmetry.space_group_name_H-M   'P 1'
#
loop_
_entity.id
_entity.type
_entity.pdbx_description
1 polymer ?
#
loop_
_entity_poly.entity_id
_entity_poly.type
_entity_poly.pdbx_seq_one_letter_code
_entity_poly.pdbx_strand_id
1 'polypeptide(L)'
;MNKQEFKAKASQKIDEISAKINELKAQKESVKQDVKSQFNESLHDLELKKSELENKYEDLQNSSEDKWEEAKVAFSEASDSFKEGFKNITSVFS
;
A
#
# COMPACT_ATOMS: atom_id res chain seq x y z
N MET A 1 1.61 -8.03 -20.56
CA MET A 1 2.55 -7.26 -19.74
C MET A 1 3.64 -8.21 -19.29
N ASN A 2 4.89 -7.92 -19.64
CA ASN A 2 6.04 -8.75 -19.31
C ASN A 2 6.55 -8.48 -17.87
N LYS A 3 7.55 -9.24 -17.43
CA LYS A 3 8.09 -9.16 -16.07
C LYS A 3 8.68 -7.78 -15.74
N GLN A 4 9.41 -7.18 -16.67
CA GLN A 4 10.03 -5.88 -16.47
C GLN A 4 8.99 -4.76 -16.38
N GLU A 5 7.98 -4.78 -17.26
CA GLU A 5 6.85 -3.85 -17.21
C GLU A 5 6.12 -3.96 -15.86
N PHE A 6 5.95 -5.18 -15.33
CA PHE A 6 5.34 -5.38 -14.01
C PHE A 6 6.18 -4.87 -12.87
N LYS A 7 7.48 -5.15 -12.84
CA LYS A 7 8.38 -4.61 -11.81
C LYS A 7 8.40 -3.08 -11.83
N ALA A 8 8.34 -2.46 -13.01
CA ALA A 8 8.25 -1.00 -13.13
C ALA A 8 6.92 -0.45 -12.58
N LYS A 9 5.77 -1.01 -12.99
CA LYS A 9 4.47 -0.58 -12.47
C LYS A 9 4.32 -0.83 -10.97
N ALA A 10 4.87 -1.94 -10.47
CA ALA A 10 4.88 -2.26 -9.05
C ALA A 10 5.68 -1.22 -8.25
N SER A 11 6.87 -0.82 -8.71
CA SER A 11 7.64 0.28 -8.11
C SER A 11 6.84 1.58 -8.08
N GLN A 12 6.26 1.98 -9.22
CA GLN A 12 5.44 3.20 -9.29
C GLN A 12 4.27 3.16 -8.30
N LYS A 13 3.66 1.98 -8.11
CA LYS A 13 2.56 1.81 -7.17
C LYS A 13 3.00 1.98 -5.72
N ILE A 14 4.19 1.50 -5.36
CA ILE A 14 4.77 1.72 -4.02
C ILE A 14 5.04 3.22 -3.78
N ASP A 15 5.52 3.92 -4.80
CA ASP A 15 5.74 5.38 -4.73
C ASP A 15 4.42 6.12 -4.53
N GLU A 16 3.38 5.78 -5.30
CA GLU A 16 2.03 6.33 -5.15
C GLU A 16 1.44 6.06 -3.76
N ILE A 17 1.64 4.85 -3.23
CA ILE A 17 1.19 4.45 -1.90
C ILE A 17 1.91 5.25 -0.83
N SER A 18 3.22 5.43 -0.97
CA SER A 18 4.03 6.24 -0.06
C SER A 18 3.56 7.70 -0.04
N ALA A 19 3.27 8.28 -1.21
CA ALA A 19 2.73 9.63 -1.32
C ALA A 19 1.38 9.74 -0.59
N LYS A 20 0.45 8.81 -0.83
CA LYS A 20 -0.86 8.77 -0.17
C LYS A 20 -0.79 8.68 1.34
N ILE A 21 0.11 7.85 1.88
CA ILE A 21 0.32 7.77 3.35
C ILE A 21 0.84 9.10 3.89
N ASN A 22 1.76 9.76 3.17
CA ASN A 22 2.26 11.07 3.58
C ASN A 22 1.16 12.14 3.55
N GLU A 23 0.27 12.11 2.56
CA GLU A 23 -0.90 12.99 2.51
C GLU A 23 -1.85 12.76 3.68
N LEU A 24 -2.09 11.51 4.07
CA LEU A 24 -2.89 11.18 5.25
C LEU A 24 -2.22 11.67 6.54
N LYS A 25 -0.91 11.47 6.69
CA LYS A 25 -0.13 11.98 7.82
C LYS A 25 -0.25 13.50 7.97
N ALA A 26 -0.20 14.22 6.86
CA ALA A 26 -0.36 15.68 6.86
C ALA A 26 -1.78 16.11 7.27
N GLN A 27 -2.80 15.33 6.89
CA GLN A 27 -4.20 15.61 7.23
C GLN A 27 -4.59 15.21 8.66
N LYS A 28 -3.74 14.47 9.38
CA LYS A 28 -3.97 13.98 10.75
C LYS A 28 -4.43 15.07 11.72
N GLU A 29 -3.90 16.29 11.59
CA GLU A 29 -4.25 17.40 12.50
C GLU A 29 -5.62 18.00 12.19
N SER A 30 -6.10 17.88 10.95
CA SER A 30 -7.41 18.35 10.50
C SER A 30 -8.55 17.36 10.83
N VAL A 31 -8.22 16.15 11.27
CA VAL A 31 -9.18 15.12 11.68
C VAL A 31 -9.86 15.52 13.00
N LYS A 32 -11.20 15.42 13.05
CA LYS A 32 -11.96 15.70 14.26
C LYS A 32 -11.52 14.81 15.43
N GLN A 33 -11.56 15.32 16.65
CA GLN A 33 -11.06 14.63 17.83
C GLN A 33 -11.75 13.28 18.08
N ASP A 34 -13.05 13.17 17.78
CA ASP A 34 -13.86 11.97 17.95
C ASP A 34 -13.42 10.79 17.07
N VAL A 35 -12.89 11.05 15.88
CA VAL A 35 -12.41 10.02 14.93
C VAL A 35 -10.88 9.93 14.86
N LYS A 36 -10.15 10.77 15.61
CA LYS A 36 -8.68 10.85 15.57
C LYS A 36 -8.00 9.55 16.00
N SER A 37 -8.57 8.81 16.97
CA SER A 37 -8.02 7.50 17.37
C SER A 37 -8.12 6.49 16.22
N GLN A 38 -9.34 6.31 15.69
CA GLN A 38 -9.60 5.39 14.57
C GLN A 38 -8.76 5.74 13.35
N PHE A 39 -8.60 7.03 13.06
CA PHE A 39 -7.72 7.52 12.00
C PHE A 39 -6.25 7.10 12.24
N ASN A 40 -5.73 7.28 13.46
CA ASN A 40 -4.35 6.90 13.79
C ASN A 40 -4.13 5.38 13.69
N GLU A 41 -5.08 4.59 14.19
CA GLU A 41 -5.03 3.12 14.10
C GLU A 41 -5.03 2.66 12.65
N SER A 42 -5.95 3.19 11.84
CA SER A 42 -6.03 2.84 10.43
C SER A 42 -4.79 3.30 9.65
N LEU A 43 -4.25 4.48 9.98
CA LEU A 43 -3.02 4.98 9.37
C LEU A 43 -1.82 4.09 9.71
N HIS A 44 -1.73 3.61 10.96
CA HIS A 44 -0.72 2.65 11.35
C HIS A 44 -0.85 1.33 10.58
N ASP A 45 -2.07 0.82 10.43
CA ASP A 45 -2.33 -0.39 9.62
C ASP A 45 -1.89 -0.19 8.16
N LEU A 46 -2.09 1.00 7.59
CA LEU A 46 -1.60 1.31 6.24
C LEU A 46 -0.08 1.35 6.14
N GLU A 47 0.61 1.84 7.16
CA GLU A 47 2.08 1.81 7.20
C GLU A 47 2.60 0.36 7.24
N LEU A 48 1.94 -0.51 8.00
CA LEU A 48 2.26 -1.94 8.03
C LEU A 48 2.01 -2.60 6.66
N LYS A 49 0.86 -2.32 6.03
CA LYS A 49 0.54 -2.83 4.69
C LYS A 49 1.51 -2.33 3.62
N LYS A 50 1.96 -1.07 3.72
CA LYS A 50 3.02 -0.55 2.84
C LYS A 50 4.30 -1.35 3.02
N SER A 51 4.72 -1.56 4.27
CA SER A 51 5.94 -2.32 4.57
C SER A 51 5.85 -3.76 4.04
N GLU A 52 4.69 -4.40 4.19
CA GLU A 52 4.40 -5.71 3.59
C GLU A 52 4.50 -5.66 2.06
N LEU A 53 3.94 -4.64 1.43
CA LEU A 53 4.00 -4.47 -0.03
C LEU A 53 5.43 -4.29 -0.54
N GLU A 54 6.25 -3.52 0.19
CA GLU A 54 7.69 -3.36 -0.11
C GLU A 54 8.40 -4.71 -0.03
N ASN A 55 8.15 -5.53 1.00
CA ASN A 55 8.69 -6.89 1.08
C ASN A 55 8.22 -7.78 -0.08
N LYS A 56 6.92 -7.73 -0.45
CA LYS A 56 6.40 -8.48 -1.61
C LYS A 56 7.02 -8.01 -2.92
N TYR A 57 7.40 -6.74 -3.02
CA TYR A 57 8.10 -6.23 -4.18
C TYR A 57 9.53 -6.76 -4.26
N GLU A 58 10.24 -6.85 -3.14
CA GLU A 58 11.56 -7.50 -3.08
C GLU A 58 11.47 -8.99 -3.48
N ASP A 59 10.48 -9.72 -2.97
CA ASP A 59 10.21 -11.11 -3.37
C ASP A 59 9.95 -11.22 -4.88
N LEU A 60 9.13 -10.32 -5.42
CA LEU A 60 8.85 -10.21 -6.85
C LEU A 60 10.10 -9.88 -7.68
N GLN A 61 11.02 -9.06 -7.15
CA GLN A 61 12.26 -8.72 -7.82
C GLN A 61 13.21 -9.92 -7.88
N ASN A 62 13.31 -10.68 -6.79
CA ASN A 62 14.23 -11.81 -6.62
C ASN A 62 13.66 -13.18 -7.05
N SER A 63 12.37 -13.25 -7.35
CA SER A 63 11.71 -14.50 -7.77
C SER A 63 12.24 -15.06 -9.09
N SER A 64 12.49 -16.37 -9.09
CA SER A 64 12.80 -17.17 -10.28
C SER A 64 11.65 -17.21 -11.27
N GLU A 65 11.90 -17.66 -12.49
CA GLU A 65 10.88 -17.64 -13.55
C GLU A 65 9.64 -18.48 -13.23
N ASP A 66 9.84 -19.60 -12.56
CA ASP A 66 8.81 -20.55 -12.11
C ASP A 66 7.95 -20.00 -10.96
N LYS A 67 8.49 -19.10 -10.13
CA LYS A 67 7.77 -18.49 -8.98
C LYS A 67 7.26 -17.08 -9.26
N TRP A 68 7.58 -16.53 -10.42
CA TRP A 68 7.32 -15.13 -10.72
C TRP A 68 5.82 -14.82 -10.75
N GLU A 69 4.99 -15.72 -11.28
CA GLU A 69 3.53 -15.50 -11.32
C GLU A 69 2.92 -15.53 -9.91
N GLU A 70 3.40 -16.40 -9.03
CA GLU A 70 2.98 -16.44 -7.62
C GLU A 70 3.38 -15.15 -6.88
N ALA A 71 4.63 -14.70 -7.05
CA ALA A 71 5.10 -13.44 -6.45
C ALA A 71 4.32 -12.22 -6.98
N LYS A 72 3.94 -12.23 -8.26
CA LYS A 72 3.09 -11.21 -8.87
C LYS A 72 1.69 -11.18 -8.27
N VAL A 73 1.08 -12.34 -8.05
CA VAL A 73 -0.23 -12.45 -7.38
C VAL A 73 -0.13 -11.91 -5.96
N ALA A 74 0.86 -12.35 -5.18
CA ALA A 74 1.06 -11.88 -3.81
C ALA A 74 1.27 -10.35 -3.71
N PHE A 75 2.05 -9.76 -4.61
CA PHE A 75 2.19 -8.30 -4.70
C PHE A 75 0.86 -7.59 -5.04
N SER A 76 0.07 -8.19 -5.95
CA SER A 76 -1.21 -7.62 -6.36
C SER A 76 -2.22 -7.66 -5.22
N GLU A 77 -2.30 -8.77 -4.48
CA GLU A 77 -3.15 -8.91 -3.29
C GLU A 77 -2.77 -7.92 -2.18
N ALA A 78 -1.48 -7.78 -1.89
CA ALA A 78 -0.99 -6.78 -0.94
C ALA A 78 -1.34 -5.34 -1.38
N SER A 79 -1.20 -5.04 -2.67
CA SER A 79 -1.58 -3.74 -3.23
C SER A 79 -3.07 -3.44 -3.10
N ASP A 80 -3.92 -4.44 -3.31
CA ASP A 80 -5.37 -4.29 -3.21
C ASP A 80 -5.81 -4.17 -1.75
N SER A 81 -5.23 -4.94 -0.83
CA SER A 81 -5.44 -4.80 0.61
C SER A 81 -5.06 -3.40 1.13
N PHE A 82 -3.96 -2.82 0.63
CA PHE A 82 -3.62 -1.43 0.91
C PHE A 82 -4.71 -0.48 0.40
N LYS A 83 -5.16 -0.65 -0.85
CA LYS A 83 -6.18 0.21 -1.47
C LYS A 83 -7.50 0.17 -0.71
N GLU A 84 -7.90 -0.99 -0.21
CA GLU A 84 -9.09 -1.14 0.63
C GLU A 84 -8.92 -0.40 1.97
N GLY A 85 -7.80 -0.59 2.66
CA GLY A 85 -7.49 0.16 3.88
C GLY A 85 -7.50 1.68 3.65
N PHE A 86 -6.94 2.12 2.54
CA PHE A 86 -6.88 3.54 2.18
C PHE A 86 -8.27 4.12 1.96
N LYS A 87 -9.13 3.41 1.22
CA LYS A 87 -10.53 3.81 1.04
C LYS A 87 -11.26 3.95 2.37
N ASN A 88 -11.07 3.00 3.28
CA ASN A 88 -11.69 3.03 4.61
C ASN A 88 -11.29 4.29 5.38
N ILE A 89 -10.01 4.68 5.34
CA ILE A 89 -9.54 5.92 5.98
C ILE A 89 -10.14 7.15 5.30
N THR A 90 -10.06 7.25 3.98
CA THR A 90 -10.57 8.43 3.25
C THR A 90 -12.07 8.61 3.42
N SER A 91 -12.82 7.53 3.66
CA SER A 91 -14.25 7.58 3.96
C SER A 91 -14.56 8.27 5.29
N VAL A 92 -13.61 8.37 6.23
CA VAL A 92 -13.77 9.12 7.49
C VAL A 92 -13.73 10.64 7.24
N PHE A 93 -13.10 11.08 6.15
CA PHE A 93 -13.01 12.48 5.75
C PHE A 93 -14.14 12.93 4.82
N SER A 94 -14.87 11.98 4.21
CA SER A 94 -15.92 12.24 3.21
C SER A 94 -17.25 12.63 3.84
#